data_AF-A0A933BFD7-F1
#
_entry.id   AF-A0A933BFD7-F1
#
_cell.length_a   1.000
_cell.length_b   1.000
_cell.length_c   1.000
_cell.angle_alpha   90.00
_cell.angle_beta   90.00
_cell.angle_gamma   90.00
#
_symmetry.space_group_name_H-M   'P 1'
#
loop_
_entity.id
_entity.type
_entity.pdbx_description
1 polymer ?
#
loop_
_entity_poly.entity_id
_entity_poly.type
_entity_poly.pdbx_seq_one_letter_code
_entity_poly.pdbx_strand_id
1 'polypeptide(L)'
;MKRFVPIFMVLGLLSGAEAGEMEALRVIAGSSLLKIPVDQSRFVKINPWRDILEKVRKFGTTYPEDGRFPGGYGLSDIRGETASDHLADYVNLWGFWNGKGDFFPSFATMVSEDLKIAGDGNWHINQWLFQLDLEGIPTSISKVFMIQTKERRVLEHRSEGKTLADAETKKRHESLVEQWHKFEPANPSPAN
;
A
#
# COMPACT_ATOMS: atom_id res chain seq x y z
N MET A 1 -21.19 11.55 -1.70
CA MET A 1 -20.41 10.58 -0.90
C MET A 1 -19.00 11.10 -0.75
N LYS A 2 -18.54 11.36 0.49
CA LYS A 2 -17.14 11.72 0.74
C LYS A 2 -16.30 10.47 0.50
N ARG A 3 -15.42 10.49 -0.51
CA ARG A 3 -14.52 9.36 -0.81
C ARG A 3 -13.63 9.12 0.41
N PHE A 4 -13.63 7.90 0.93
CA PHE A 4 -12.74 7.48 1.98
C PHE A 4 -11.35 7.32 1.36
N VAL A 5 -10.53 8.36 1.44
CA VAL A 5 -9.10 8.26 1.17
C VAL A 5 -8.48 7.68 2.45
N PRO A 6 -7.73 6.55 2.39
CA PRO A 6 -7.04 6.02 3.56
C PRO A 6 -6.19 7.13 4.20
N ILE A 7 -6.45 7.40 5.47
CA ILE A 7 -6.01 8.61 6.19
C ILE A 7 -4.49 8.67 6.36
N PHE A 8 -3.79 7.55 6.23
CA PHE A 8 -2.42 7.40 6.72
C PHE A 8 -1.30 7.39 5.67
N MET A 9 -1.63 7.58 4.38
CA MET A 9 -0.59 7.82 3.37
C MET A 9 0.25 9.08 3.63
N VAL A 10 -0.26 10.02 4.44
CA VAL A 10 0.32 11.37 4.58
C VAL A 10 1.56 11.45 5.48
N LEU A 11 1.75 10.55 6.44
CA LEU A 11 2.83 10.70 7.43
C LEU A 11 3.98 9.70 7.30
N GLY A 12 3.76 8.50 6.74
CA GLY A 12 4.81 7.48 6.65
C GLY A 12 5.88 7.74 5.57
N LEU A 13 5.52 8.43 4.49
CA LEU A 13 6.45 8.74 3.38
C LEU A 13 7.39 9.92 3.68
N LEU A 14 7.12 10.72 4.70
CA LEU A 14 7.87 11.96 4.99
C LEU A 14 8.77 11.90 6.23
N SER A 15 8.67 10.87 7.09
CA SER A 15 9.47 10.80 8.32
C SER A 15 10.78 10.00 8.20
N GLY A 16 11.15 9.55 7.00
CA GLY A 16 12.36 8.75 6.74
C GLY A 16 13.53 9.50 6.07
N ALA A 17 13.35 10.77 5.71
CA ALA A 17 14.42 11.58 5.14
C ALA A 17 14.95 12.54 6.21
N GLU A 18 15.79 12.04 7.13
CA GLU A 18 16.76 12.92 7.76
C GLU A 18 17.67 13.46 6.66
N ALA A 19 17.79 14.78 6.61
CA ALA A 19 18.56 15.51 5.64
C ALA A 19 20.06 15.14 5.75
N GLY A 20 20.48 14.17 4.95
CA GLY A 20 21.87 13.80 4.73
C GLY A 20 22.09 13.53 3.24
N GLU A 21 22.76 14.47 2.58
CA GLU A 21 23.50 14.28 1.32
C GLU A 21 22.73 13.64 0.15
N MET A 22 21.91 14.45 -0.53
CA MET A 22 21.52 14.19 -1.93
C MET A 22 22.66 14.58 -2.87
N GLU A 23 23.72 13.77 -2.88
CA GLU A 23 24.70 13.77 -3.96
C GLU A 23 24.97 12.33 -4.42
N ALA A 24 24.05 11.76 -5.20
CA ALA A 24 24.36 10.60 -6.02
C ALA A 24 23.41 10.47 -7.22
N LEU A 25 24.02 10.30 -8.40
CA LEU A 25 23.48 9.64 -9.60
C LEU A 25 22.61 10.48 -10.56
N ARG A 26 23.26 11.45 -11.19
CA ARG A 26 23.18 11.60 -12.66
C ARG A 26 24.03 10.51 -13.31
N VAL A 27 23.44 9.38 -13.70
CA VAL A 27 23.77 8.43 -14.82
C VAL A 27 22.65 7.38 -14.70
N ILE A 28 21.71 7.19 -15.62
CA ILE A 28 21.82 6.56 -16.94
C ILE A 28 20.73 7.17 -17.85
N ALA A 29 21.14 8.06 -18.77
CA ALA A 29 20.44 8.23 -20.03
C ALA A 29 21.07 7.22 -20.99
N GLY A 30 20.30 6.22 -21.41
CA GLY A 30 20.76 5.23 -22.40
C GLY A 30 20.52 3.79 -21.98
N SER A 31 19.25 3.38 -21.91
CA SER A 31 18.90 1.97 -22.04
C SER A 31 18.02 1.82 -23.28
N SER A 32 18.65 1.26 -24.30
CA SER A 32 18.03 0.80 -25.54
C SER A 32 16.75 0.01 -25.26
N LEU A 33 15.79 0.15 -26.17
CA LEU A 33 14.58 -0.66 -26.31
C LEU A 33 14.92 -2.17 -26.34
N LEU A 34 14.97 -2.81 -25.17
CA LEU A 34 14.88 -4.25 -25.05
C LEU A 34 13.39 -4.63 -25.11
N LYS A 35 12.91 -4.90 -26.32
CA LYS A 35 11.71 -5.72 -26.51
C LYS A 35 12.08 -7.12 -26.02
N ILE A 36 11.73 -7.45 -24.78
CA ILE A 36 11.79 -8.81 -24.28
C ILE A 36 10.62 -9.57 -24.92
N PRO A 37 10.84 -10.57 -25.78
CA PRO A 37 9.78 -11.46 -26.18
C PRO A 37 9.36 -12.26 -24.94
N VAL A 38 8.15 -12.01 -24.46
CA VAL A 38 7.54 -12.84 -23.42
C VAL A 38 7.17 -14.16 -24.08
N ASP A 39 8.04 -15.17 -23.95
CA ASP A 39 7.68 -16.56 -24.19
C ASP A 39 6.67 -16.97 -23.09
N GLN A 40 5.38 -16.94 -23.44
CA GLN A 40 4.28 -17.28 -22.54
C GLN A 40 4.17 -18.79 -22.25
N SER A 41 5.06 -19.63 -22.76
CA SER A 41 4.84 -21.08 -22.79
C SER A 41 5.62 -21.90 -21.75
N ARG A 42 6.37 -21.28 -20.82
CA ARG A 42 7.15 -22.03 -19.82
C ARG A 42 7.05 -21.41 -18.42
N PHE A 43 6.33 -22.11 -17.55
CA PHE A 43 6.10 -21.85 -16.11
C PHE A 43 5.28 -20.61 -15.79
N VAL A 44 3.99 -20.80 -15.51
CA VAL A 44 3.28 -19.88 -14.61
C VAL A 44 2.87 -20.68 -13.39
N LYS A 45 3.84 -20.95 -12.51
CA LYS A 45 3.49 -20.99 -11.09
C LYS A 45 2.95 -19.59 -10.84
N ILE A 46 1.63 -19.46 -10.71
CA ILE A 46 0.96 -18.21 -10.40
C ILE A 46 1.78 -17.55 -9.28
N ASN A 47 2.42 -16.42 -9.59
CA ASN A 47 3.08 -15.63 -8.56
C ASN A 47 1.93 -14.91 -7.85
N PRO A 48 1.61 -15.26 -6.59
CA PRO A 48 0.48 -14.68 -5.89
C PRO A 48 0.48 -13.15 -5.92
N TRP A 49 1.67 -12.55 -5.96
CA TRP A 49 1.86 -11.11 -6.03
C TRP A 49 1.39 -10.50 -7.36
N ARG A 50 1.69 -11.13 -8.50
CA ARG A 50 1.24 -10.61 -9.81
C ARG A 50 -0.28 -10.58 -9.89
N ASP A 51 -0.93 -11.64 -9.41
CA ASP A 51 -2.39 -11.70 -9.33
C ASP A 51 -2.96 -10.60 -8.44
N ILE A 52 -2.31 -10.30 -7.31
CA ILE A 52 -2.71 -9.18 -6.43
C ILE A 52 -2.62 -7.85 -7.19
N LEU A 53 -1.51 -7.57 -7.89
CA LEU A 53 -1.35 -6.33 -8.65
C LEU A 53 -2.39 -6.19 -9.76
N GLU A 54 -2.70 -7.28 -10.47
CA GLU A 54 -3.74 -7.30 -11.50
C GLU A 54 -5.13 -7.04 -10.90
N LYS A 55 -5.45 -7.64 -9.75
CA LYS A 55 -6.70 -7.37 -9.03
C LYS A 55 -6.80 -5.92 -8.61
N VAL A 56 -5.73 -5.35 -8.05
CA VAL A 56 -5.71 -3.94 -7.65
C VAL A 56 -5.96 -3.03 -8.83
N ARG A 57 -5.33 -3.28 -9.98
CA ARG A 57 -5.56 -2.48 -11.18
C ARG A 57 -6.97 -2.63 -11.74
N LYS A 58 -7.55 -3.84 -11.68
CA LYS A 58 -8.86 -4.17 -12.26
C LYS A 58 -10.03 -3.70 -11.40
N PHE A 59 -9.90 -3.82 -10.08
CA PHE A 59 -11.00 -3.64 -9.12
C PHE A 59 -10.76 -2.48 -8.15
N GLY A 60 -9.54 -1.94 -8.10
CA GLY A 60 -9.18 -0.87 -7.17
C GLY A 60 -9.83 0.46 -7.53
N THR A 61 -10.05 1.27 -6.49
CA THR A 61 -10.43 2.68 -6.66
C THR A 61 -9.23 3.45 -7.18
N THR A 62 -9.42 4.23 -8.25
CA THR A 62 -8.39 5.10 -8.79
C THR A 62 -8.24 6.38 -7.96
N TYR A 63 -6.98 6.73 -7.64
CA TYR A 63 -6.59 7.99 -7.01
C TYR A 63 -5.80 8.81 -8.02
N PRO A 64 -6.24 10.01 -8.41
CA PRO A 64 -5.42 10.88 -9.24
C PRO A 64 -4.19 11.37 -8.46
N GLU A 65 -3.13 11.69 -9.18
CA GLU A 65 -2.02 12.46 -8.62
C GLU A 65 -2.53 13.81 -8.10
N ASP A 66 -2.07 14.22 -6.91
CA ASP A 66 -2.48 15.48 -6.28
C ASP A 66 -1.30 16.40 -5.92
N GLY A 67 -0.12 16.09 -6.47
CA GLY A 67 1.14 16.79 -6.21
C GLY A 67 1.82 16.40 -4.89
N ARG A 68 1.12 15.71 -3.98
CA ARG A 68 1.70 15.16 -2.73
C ARG A 68 1.90 13.66 -2.80
N PHE A 69 0.98 12.96 -3.46
CA PHE A 69 1.07 11.53 -3.67
C PHE A 69 1.19 11.19 -5.15
N PRO A 70 1.98 10.14 -5.50
CA PRO A 70 1.76 9.47 -6.77
C PRO A 70 0.30 9.03 -6.75
N GLY A 71 -0.39 9.11 -7.88
CA GLY A 71 -1.70 8.49 -7.89
C GLY A 71 -1.53 6.97 -8.04
N GLY A 72 -2.65 6.27 -7.94
CA GLY A 72 -2.62 4.83 -8.01
C GLY A 72 -3.99 4.19 -8.07
N TYR A 73 -3.98 2.90 -7.79
CA TYR A 73 -5.16 2.10 -7.57
C TYR A 73 -5.08 1.52 -6.16
N GLY A 74 -6.20 1.42 -5.45
CA GLY A 74 -6.24 0.79 -4.14
C GLY A 74 -7.45 -0.09 -3.91
N LEU A 75 -7.23 -1.21 -3.25
CA LEU A 75 -8.27 -2.07 -2.68
C LEU A 75 -8.24 -1.98 -1.16
N SER A 76 -9.41 -2.13 -0.56
CA SER A 76 -9.61 -2.14 0.88
C SER A 76 -10.49 -3.31 1.31
N ASP A 77 -10.12 -3.95 2.40
CA ASP A 77 -10.91 -4.97 3.11
C ASP A 77 -11.14 -4.47 4.55
N ILE A 78 -12.32 -3.92 4.81
CA ILE A 78 -12.70 -3.36 6.11
C ILE A 78 -13.69 -4.31 6.76
N ARG A 79 -13.29 -4.87 7.91
CA ARG A 79 -14.05 -5.88 8.65
C ARG A 79 -14.51 -5.29 9.98
N GLY A 80 -15.81 -5.04 10.09
CA GLY A 80 -16.45 -4.37 11.22
C GLY A 80 -17.09 -3.05 10.80
N GLU A 81 -17.77 -2.38 11.73
CA GLU A 81 -18.31 -1.05 11.47
C GLU A 81 -17.21 0.00 11.58
N THR A 82 -17.12 0.90 10.60
CA THR A 82 -16.08 1.97 10.59
C THR A 82 -16.15 2.92 11.80
N ALA A 83 -17.26 2.94 12.53
CA ALA A 83 -17.47 3.75 13.72
C ALA A 83 -17.20 2.99 15.04
N SER A 84 -16.82 1.71 14.97
CA SER A 84 -16.47 0.84 16.10
C SER A 84 -15.09 0.25 15.92
N ASP A 85 -14.63 -0.58 16.87
CA ASP A 85 -13.46 -1.43 16.65
C ASP A 85 -13.58 -2.20 15.33
N HIS A 86 -12.53 -2.17 14.52
CA HIS A 86 -12.51 -2.84 13.23
C HIS A 86 -11.07 -3.10 12.76
N LEU A 87 -10.96 -4.02 11.81
CA LEU A 87 -9.73 -4.25 11.05
C LEU A 87 -9.86 -3.61 9.67
N ALA A 88 -8.83 -2.91 9.24
CA ALA A 88 -8.77 -2.34 7.89
C ALA A 88 -7.45 -2.72 7.21
N ASP A 89 -7.54 -3.52 6.16
CA ASP A 89 -6.41 -3.88 5.34
C ASP A 89 -6.51 -3.17 3.98
N TYR A 90 -5.37 -2.71 3.46
CA TYR A 90 -5.30 -2.06 2.15
C TYR A 90 -4.15 -2.62 1.33
N VAL A 91 -4.35 -2.68 0.02
CA VAL A 91 -3.25 -2.86 -0.94
C VAL A 91 -3.38 -1.80 -2.01
N ASN A 92 -2.30 -1.07 -2.24
CA ASN A 92 -2.25 0.02 -3.21
C ASN A 92 -1.11 -0.21 -4.19
N LEU A 93 -1.35 0.14 -5.45
CA LEU A 93 -0.36 0.18 -6.52
C LEU A 93 -0.14 1.64 -6.91
N TRP A 94 1.07 2.14 -6.70
CA TRP A 94 1.47 3.53 -6.87
C TRP A 94 2.25 3.74 -8.16
N GLY A 95 2.07 4.91 -8.78
CA GLY A 95 2.75 5.22 -10.02
C GLY A 95 2.35 6.59 -10.55
N PHE A 96 2.46 6.75 -11.86
CA PHE A 96 2.10 7.99 -12.53
C PHE A 96 1.33 7.73 -13.83
N TRP A 97 0.52 8.70 -14.25
CA TRP A 97 -0.11 8.68 -15.57
C TRP A 97 0.72 9.49 -16.55
N ASN A 98 0.90 8.97 -17.77
CA ASN A 98 1.42 9.80 -18.86
C ASN A 98 0.31 10.70 -19.43
N GLY A 99 0.69 11.62 -20.32
CA GLY A 99 -0.26 12.50 -21.01
C GLY A 99 -1.27 11.80 -21.94
N LYS A 100 -1.19 10.47 -22.10
CA LYS A 100 -2.16 9.65 -22.86
C LYS A 100 -3.14 8.92 -21.93
N GLY A 101 -2.97 9.03 -20.62
CA GLY A 101 -3.77 8.31 -19.63
C GLY A 101 -3.31 6.88 -19.35
N ASP A 102 -2.13 6.48 -19.82
CA ASP A 102 -1.53 5.19 -19.45
C ASP A 102 -0.89 5.31 -18.06
N PHE A 103 -1.18 4.33 -17.19
CA PHE A 103 -0.59 4.24 -15.86
C PHE A 103 0.70 3.43 -15.85
N PHE A 104 1.74 3.97 -15.23
CA PHE A 104 3.06 3.36 -15.05
C PHE A 104 3.29 3.06 -13.56
N PRO A 105 3.17 1.80 -13.14
CA PRO A 105 3.40 1.43 -11.74
C PRO A 105 4.88 1.62 -11.38
N SER A 106 5.13 2.01 -10.14
CA SER A 106 6.48 2.23 -9.58
C SER A 106 6.72 1.34 -8.36
N PHE A 107 5.75 1.22 -7.46
CA PHE A 107 5.83 0.38 -6.26
C PHE A 107 4.43 0.07 -5.74
N ALA A 108 4.33 -0.78 -4.73
CA ALA A 108 3.08 -1.08 -4.04
C ALA A 108 3.21 -0.91 -2.53
N THR A 109 2.07 -0.80 -1.86
CA THR A 109 2.01 -0.84 -0.39
C THR A 109 0.95 -1.83 0.07
N MET A 110 1.27 -2.65 1.08
CA MET A 110 0.27 -3.36 1.87
C MET A 110 0.21 -2.74 3.26
N VAL A 111 -1.00 -2.43 3.71
CA VAL A 111 -1.28 -1.82 5.01
C VAL A 111 -2.26 -2.70 5.76
N SER A 112 -2.06 -2.87 7.06
CA SER A 112 -2.98 -3.58 7.96
C SER A 112 -3.12 -2.82 9.26
N GLU A 113 -4.33 -2.35 9.56
CA GLU A 113 -4.67 -1.55 10.73
C GLU A 113 -5.61 -2.33 11.65
N ASP A 114 -5.25 -2.40 12.93
CA ASP A 114 -6.16 -2.77 14.02
C ASP A 114 -6.57 -1.50 14.77
N LEU A 115 -7.83 -1.09 14.58
CA LEU A 115 -8.38 0.13 15.15
C LEU A 115 -9.27 -0.23 16.34
N LYS A 116 -8.96 0.35 17.49
CA LYS A 116 -9.74 0.17 18.73
C LYS A 116 -10.12 1.51 19.33
N ILE A 117 -11.31 1.60 19.88
CA ILE A 117 -11.73 2.75 20.70
C ILE A 117 -11.37 2.44 22.15
N ALA A 118 -10.35 3.11 22.68
CA ALA A 118 -9.97 2.94 24.08
C ALA A 118 -10.95 3.66 25.02
N GLY A 119 -10.80 3.43 26.33
CA GLY A 119 -11.65 4.04 27.36
C GLY A 119 -11.58 5.57 27.43
N ASP A 120 -10.56 6.18 26.81
CA ASP A 120 -10.41 7.63 26.64
C ASP A 120 -11.26 8.19 25.48
N GLY A 121 -11.93 7.33 24.73
CA GLY A 121 -12.76 7.68 23.57
C GLY A 121 -11.97 7.96 22.28
N ASN A 122 -10.65 7.78 22.29
CA ASN A 122 -9.79 7.95 21.11
C ASN A 122 -9.59 6.63 20.37
N TRP A 123 -9.25 6.73 19.09
CA TRP A 123 -8.77 5.62 18.29
C TRP A 123 -7.33 5.29 18.66
N HIS A 124 -7.09 4.03 18.98
CA HIS A 124 -5.77 3.43 19.15
C HIS A 124 -5.55 2.51 17.95
N ILE A 125 -4.55 2.83 17.15
CA ILE A 125 -4.32 2.21 15.85
C ILE A 125 -2.96 1.52 15.91
N ASN A 126 -2.96 0.21 15.66
CA ASN A 126 -1.76 -0.58 15.46
C ASN A 126 -1.67 -0.97 13.99
N GLN A 127 -0.72 -0.39 13.28
CA GLN A 127 -0.60 -0.49 11.83
C GLN A 127 0.69 -1.21 11.44
N TRP A 128 0.58 -2.11 10.47
CA TRP A 128 1.70 -2.60 9.68
C TRP A 128 1.70 -1.93 8.31
N LEU A 129 2.86 -1.49 7.86
CA LEU A 129 3.09 -0.97 6.52
C LEU A 129 4.23 -1.73 5.87
N PHE A 130 3.97 -2.34 4.72
CA PHE A 130 4.96 -2.94 3.84
C PHE A 130 4.98 -2.12 2.55
N GLN A 131 6.11 -1.51 2.21
CA GLN A 131 6.33 -0.98 0.87
C GLN A 131 7.07 -2.03 0.06
N LEU A 132 6.56 -2.36 -1.12
CA LEU A 132 7.07 -3.45 -1.96
C LEU A 132 7.42 -2.93 -3.35
N ASP A 133 8.43 -3.52 -3.96
CA ASP A 133 8.62 -3.38 -5.41
C ASP A 133 7.53 -4.13 -6.20
N LEU A 134 7.62 -4.10 -7.53
CA LEU A 134 6.63 -4.74 -8.40
C LEU A 134 6.78 -6.27 -8.45
N GLU A 135 7.89 -6.79 -7.93
CA GLU A 135 8.19 -8.21 -7.78
C GLU A 135 7.64 -8.77 -6.46
N GLY A 136 7.26 -7.90 -5.52
CA GLY A 136 6.65 -8.25 -4.23
C GLY A 136 7.68 -8.41 -3.12
N ILE A 137 8.86 -7.82 -3.30
CA ILE A 137 9.93 -7.80 -2.31
C ILE A 137 9.77 -6.52 -1.47
N PRO A 138 9.63 -6.64 -0.14
CA PRO A 138 9.57 -5.47 0.72
C PRO A 138 10.87 -4.64 0.63
N THR A 139 10.73 -3.36 0.28
CA THR A 139 11.80 -2.35 0.27
C THR A 139 11.85 -1.57 1.59
N SER A 140 10.71 -1.47 2.29
CA SER A 140 10.63 -0.97 3.65
C SER A 140 9.49 -1.63 4.42
N ILE A 141 9.67 -1.79 5.74
CA ILE A 141 8.65 -2.35 6.63
C ILE A 141 8.60 -1.51 7.90
N SER A 142 7.41 -1.14 8.33
CA SER A 142 7.21 -0.37 9.56
C SER A 142 6.03 -0.88 10.35
N LYS A 143 6.17 -0.89 11.67
CA LYS A 143 5.08 -1.06 12.63
C LYS A 143 4.81 0.29 13.29
N VAL A 144 3.58 0.77 13.21
CA VAL A 144 3.18 2.09 13.67
C VAL A 144 2.14 1.93 14.77
N PHE A 145 2.34 2.65 15.87
CA PHE A 145 1.31 2.87 16.88
C PHE A 145 0.87 4.32 16.83
N MET A 146 -0.45 4.54 16.86
CA MET A 146 -1.01 5.88 16.80
C MET A 146 -2.22 6.02 17.72
N ILE A 147 -2.33 7.18 18.38
CA ILE A 147 -3.54 7.60 19.07
C ILE A 147 -4.13 8.79 18.33
N GLN A 148 -5.41 8.73 17.99
CA GLN A 148 -6.10 9.73 17.20
C GLN A 148 -7.50 10.03 17.75
N THR A 149 -7.90 11.31 17.78
CA THR A 149 -9.26 11.68 18.20
C THR A 149 -10.31 11.23 17.17
N LYS A 150 -11.59 11.23 17.53
CA LYS A 150 -12.68 10.90 16.59
C LYS A 150 -12.73 11.86 15.38
N GLU A 151 -12.28 13.09 15.58
CA GLU A 151 -12.14 14.14 14.55
C GLU A 151 -10.85 14.01 13.73
N ARG A 152 -10.11 12.91 13.91
CA ARG A 152 -8.88 12.58 13.18
C ARG A 152 -7.65 13.42 13.51
N ARG A 153 -7.62 14.04 14.70
CA ARG A 153 -6.39 14.69 15.19
C ARG A 153 -5.46 13.64 15.79
N VAL A 154 -4.25 13.55 15.26
CA VAL A 154 -3.20 12.69 15.84
C VAL A 154 -2.73 13.29 17.16
N LEU A 155 -2.79 12.48 18.22
CA LEU A 155 -2.31 12.82 19.57
C LEU A 155 -0.93 12.20 19.84
N GLU A 156 -0.72 10.99 19.34
CA GLU A 156 0.52 10.24 19.50
C GLU A 156 0.82 9.46 18.23
N HIS A 157 2.10 9.38 17.86
CA HIS A 157 2.58 8.59 16.73
C HIS A 157 3.98 8.04 17.04
N ARG A 158 4.13 6.72 16.96
CA ARG A 158 5.42 6.03 17.07
C ARG A 158 5.56 5.08 15.90
N SER A 159 6.73 5.09 15.25
CA SER A 159 7.04 4.17 14.16
C SER A 159 8.33 3.41 14.48
N GLU A 160 8.33 2.13 14.19
CA GLU A 160 9.48 1.24 14.34
C GLU A 160 9.76 0.55 13.00
N GLY A 161 10.99 0.68 12.50
CA GLY A 161 11.46 -0.07 11.34
C GLY A 161 11.54 -1.57 11.66
N LYS A 162 11.05 -2.42 10.74
CA LYS A 162 11.05 -3.88 10.89
C LYS A 162 11.77 -4.54 9.71
N THR A 163 12.06 -5.83 9.84
CA THR A 163 12.70 -6.63 8.79
C THR A 163 12.03 -7.99 8.68
N LEU A 164 12.14 -8.64 7.53
CA LEU A 164 11.63 -10.01 7.35
C LEU A 164 12.43 -11.09 8.11
N ALA A 165 13.54 -10.72 8.77
CA ALA A 165 14.25 -11.64 9.66
C ALA A 165 13.49 -11.87 10.98
N ASP A 166 12.62 -10.93 11.37
CA ASP A 166 11.72 -11.08 12.50
C ASP A 166 10.55 -12.00 12.17
N ALA A 167 10.28 -12.99 13.03
CA ALA A 167 9.29 -14.02 12.78
C ALA A 167 7.85 -13.46 12.77
N GLU A 168 7.54 -12.47 13.61
CA GLU A 168 6.22 -11.80 13.62
C GLU A 168 6.01 -11.06 12.31
N THR A 169 6.99 -10.26 11.90
CA THR A 169 6.98 -9.47 10.66
C THR A 169 6.82 -10.37 9.43
N LYS A 170 7.60 -11.45 9.35
CA LYS A 170 7.51 -12.43 8.25
C LYS A 170 6.12 -13.06 8.19
N LYS A 171 5.60 -13.55 9.32
CA LYS A 171 4.27 -14.15 9.40
C LYS A 171 3.18 -13.16 8.99
N ARG A 172 3.29 -11.90 9.41
CA ARG A 172 2.33 -10.84 9.05
C ARG A 172 2.35 -10.56 7.54
N HIS A 173 3.54 -10.45 6.95
CA HIS A 173 3.70 -10.27 5.51
C HIS A 173 3.07 -11.43 4.72
N GLU A 174 3.46 -12.68 5.04
CA GLU A 174 2.95 -13.88 4.37
C GLU A 174 1.42 -13.99 4.48
N SER A 175 0.86 -13.69 5.67
CA SER A 175 -0.59 -13.69 5.89
C SER A 175 -1.31 -12.64 5.04
N LEU A 176 -0.76 -11.43 4.87
CA LEU A 176 -1.37 -10.40 4.04
C LEU A 176 -1.30 -10.75 2.55
N VAL A 177 -0.17 -11.28 2.08
CA VAL A 177 -0.05 -11.77 0.71
C VAL A 177 -1.09 -12.87 0.44
N GLU A 178 -1.23 -13.84 1.35
CA GLU A 178 -2.21 -14.90 1.21
C GLU A 178 -3.66 -14.36 1.21
N GLN A 179 -3.98 -13.44 2.12
CA GLN A 179 -5.30 -12.79 2.20
C GLN A 179 -5.64 -12.09 0.89
N TRP A 180 -4.77 -11.21 0.38
CA TRP A 180 -5.01 -10.48 -0.87
C TRP A 180 -5.04 -11.38 -2.10
N HIS A 181 -4.23 -12.44 -2.11
CA HIS A 181 -4.27 -13.44 -3.17
C HIS A 181 -5.60 -14.20 -3.21
N LYS A 182 -6.23 -14.45 -2.05
CA LYS A 182 -7.56 -15.07 -1.96
C LYS A 182 -8.72 -14.08 -1.99
N PHE A 183 -8.45 -12.79 -1.83
CA PHE A 183 -9.47 -11.76 -1.80
C PHE A 183 -10.22 -11.69 -3.13
N GLU A 184 -11.54 -11.78 -3.04
CA GLU A 184 -12.47 -11.62 -4.16
C GLU A 184 -13.24 -10.33 -3.94
N PRO A 185 -12.86 -9.22 -4.59
CA PRO A 185 -13.60 -7.98 -4.48
C PRO A 185 -15.03 -8.22 -4.98
N ALA A 186 -16.02 -7.75 -4.24
CA ALA A 186 -17.39 -7.70 -4.74
C ALA A 186 -17.38 -6.97 -6.09
N ASN A 187 -18.04 -7.56 -7.10
CA ASN A 187 -18.02 -7.04 -8.47
C ASN A 187 -18.19 -5.52 -8.46
N PRO A 188 -17.33 -4.76 -9.18
CA PRO A 188 -17.44 -3.33 -9.22
C PRO A 188 -18.84 -3.01 -9.74
N SER A 189 -19.62 -2.29 -8.92
CA SER A 189 -20.86 -1.70 -9.41
C SER A 189 -20.49 -0.90 -10.66
N PRO A 190 -21.15 -1.11 -11.82
CA PRO A 190 -20.83 -0.37 -13.03
C PRO A 190 -20.84 1.12 -12.66
N ALA A 191 -19.75 1.81 -13.01
CA ALA A 191 -19.62 3.23 -12.74
C ALA A 191 -20.84 3.95 -13.34
N ASN A 192 -21.69 4.51 -12.47
CA ASN A 192 -22.76 5.42 -12.85
C ASN A 192 -22.19 6.77 -13.27
#